data_AF-A0A2S5BER5-F1
#
_entry.id   AF-A0A2S5BER5-F1
#
_cell.length_a   1.000
_cell.length_b   1.000
_cell.length_c   1.000
_cell.angle_alpha   90.00
_cell.angle_beta   90.00
_cell.angle_gamma   90.00
#
_symmetry.space_group_name_H-M   'P 1'
#
loop_
_entity.id
_entity.type
_entity.pdbx_description
1 polymer ?
#
loop_
_entity_poly.entity_id
_entity_poly.type
_entity_poly.pdbx_seq_one_letter_code
_entity_poly.pdbx_strand_id
1 'polypeptide(L)'
;MADVQDLTEALDGANLADADAAADAPPPGTITLVSSDGHRFHVDRQRLAHESTVFSDMFELADSVEGGQSCDLTESKCHLEAFFAALLEGKEVTTAAEWLAVYRMSDKYDVKRVRPVLLLWAWRSINTRHPYDAVYSARDAYAVGLLLGDDELVETAAEIALKCEDMDASGNPIFDALDADSQRRLRIFARARREASLRALQYVNPKYRNCRCIRASGRRFSDTAYQIWEDAQSSVGKTLQPATDVPDAMRREIASQVARLEGCVDCWSTLSDKLDMLERQWPSCKTKVTEPF
;
A
#
# COMPACT_ATOMS: atom_id res chain seq x y z
N MET A 1 -56.56 -12.67 -60.83
CA MET A 1 -56.25 -13.15 -59.47
C MET A 1 -54.86 -13.74 -59.57
N ALA A 2 -53.85 -12.98 -59.14
CA ALA A 2 -52.45 -13.35 -59.20
C ALA A 2 -52.09 -14.08 -57.90
N ASP A 3 -51.42 -15.23 -58.04
CA ASP A 3 -51.00 -16.08 -56.94
C ASP A 3 -49.92 -15.41 -56.09
N VAL A 4 -50.14 -15.44 -54.78
CA VAL A 4 -49.27 -14.91 -53.72
C VAL A 4 -48.36 -16.04 -53.25
N GLN A 5 -47.44 -16.50 -54.12
CA GLN A 5 -46.57 -17.62 -53.80
C GLN A 5 -45.12 -17.49 -54.26
N ASP A 6 -44.69 -16.32 -54.72
CA ASP A 6 -43.40 -16.17 -55.41
C ASP A 6 -42.50 -15.04 -54.83
N LEU A 7 -42.54 -14.84 -53.51
CA LEU A 7 -41.75 -13.79 -52.83
C LEU A 7 -40.99 -14.23 -51.58
N THR A 8 -41.02 -15.52 -51.22
CA THR A 8 -40.34 -16.02 -50.01
C THR A 8 -39.09 -16.87 -50.27
N GLU A 9 -38.73 -17.19 -51.53
CA GLU A 9 -37.53 -18.00 -51.82
C GLU A 9 -36.27 -17.19 -52.20
N ALA A 10 -36.32 -15.85 -52.16
CA ALA A 10 -35.18 -15.00 -52.54
C ALA A 10 -34.36 -14.43 -51.37
N LEU A 11 -34.62 -14.82 -50.11
CA LEU A 11 -34.01 -14.18 -48.93
C LEU A 11 -33.35 -15.12 -47.90
N ASP A 12 -33.19 -16.41 -48.18
CA ASP A 12 -32.53 -17.37 -47.24
C ASP A 12 -31.09 -17.76 -47.64
N GLY A 13 -30.46 -17.01 -48.53
CA GLY A 13 -29.11 -17.30 -49.06
C GLY A 13 -28.03 -16.27 -48.73
N ALA A 14 -28.30 -15.26 -47.89
CA ALA A 14 -27.29 -14.30 -47.47
C ALA A 14 -26.68 -14.75 -46.13
N ASN A 15 -25.50 -15.36 -46.22
CA ASN A 15 -24.64 -15.74 -45.10
C ASN A 15 -24.53 -14.61 -44.05
N LEU A 16 -25.34 -14.68 -42.99
CA LEU A 16 -25.10 -13.93 -41.75
C LEU A 16 -23.83 -14.41 -41.03
N ALA A 17 -23.30 -15.59 -41.39
CA ALA A 17 -22.01 -16.08 -40.91
C ALA A 17 -20.80 -15.37 -41.55
N ASP A 18 -20.93 -14.87 -42.79
CA ASP A 18 -19.83 -14.13 -43.47
C ASP A 18 -19.77 -12.65 -43.05
N ALA A 19 -20.89 -12.09 -42.57
CA ALA A 19 -20.94 -10.70 -42.11
C ALA A 19 -20.19 -10.52 -40.77
N ASP A 20 -20.27 -11.48 -39.85
CA ASP A 20 -19.47 -11.48 -38.62
C ASP A 20 -17.98 -11.77 -38.90
N ALA A 21 -17.68 -12.61 -39.90
CA ALA A 21 -16.29 -12.88 -40.30
C ALA A 21 -15.61 -11.68 -40.98
N ALA A 22 -16.36 -10.83 -41.68
CA ALA A 22 -15.83 -9.61 -42.31
C ALA A 22 -15.57 -8.47 -41.31
N ALA A 23 -16.23 -8.47 -40.14
CA ALA A 23 -15.98 -7.50 -39.07
C ALA A 23 -14.75 -7.84 -38.21
N ASP A 24 -14.23 -9.07 -38.32
CA ASP A 24 -13.13 -9.63 -37.53
C ASP A 24 -11.80 -9.68 -38.31
N ALA A 25 -11.78 -9.08 -39.51
CA ALA A 25 -10.55 -8.93 -40.28
C ALA A 25 -9.63 -7.90 -39.59
N PRO A 26 -8.42 -8.29 -39.15
CA PRO A 26 -7.54 -7.39 -38.41
C PRO A 26 -7.17 -6.18 -39.28
N PRO A 27 -7.21 -4.95 -38.74
CA PRO A 27 -6.74 -3.78 -39.46
C PRO A 27 -5.29 -3.97 -39.95
N PRO A 28 -4.89 -3.38 -41.09
CA PRO A 28 -3.53 -3.49 -41.58
C PRO A 28 -2.51 -3.06 -40.52
N GLY A 29 -1.45 -3.85 -40.32
CA GLY A 29 -0.41 -3.56 -39.33
C GLY A 29 -0.76 -3.97 -37.89
N THR A 30 -1.92 -4.57 -37.66
CA THR A 30 -2.28 -5.13 -36.35
C THR A 30 -2.00 -6.63 -36.27
N ILE A 31 -1.86 -7.12 -35.05
CA ILE A 31 -1.85 -8.55 -34.73
C ILE A 31 -3.06 -8.88 -33.86
N THR A 32 -3.62 -10.06 -34.05
CA THR A 32 -4.69 -10.60 -33.19
C THR A 32 -4.07 -11.37 -32.03
N LEU A 33 -4.33 -10.92 -30.80
CA LEU A 33 -3.99 -11.67 -29.59
C LEU A 33 -5.26 -12.30 -29.05
N VAL A 34 -5.25 -13.60 -28.81
CA VAL A 34 -6.42 -14.35 -28.34
C VAL A 34 -6.21 -14.70 -26.88
N SER A 35 -7.08 -14.23 -25.99
CA SER A 35 -7.03 -14.57 -24.57
C SER A 35 -7.45 -16.01 -24.29
N SER A 36 -7.19 -16.50 -23.08
CA SER A 36 -7.54 -17.87 -22.66
C SER A 36 -9.05 -18.14 -22.66
N ASP A 37 -9.86 -17.10 -22.55
CA ASP A 37 -11.33 -17.14 -22.66
C ASP A 37 -11.84 -16.86 -24.09
N GLY A 38 -10.94 -16.84 -25.08
CA GLY A 38 -11.26 -16.77 -26.51
C GLY A 38 -11.54 -15.37 -27.04
N HIS A 39 -11.32 -14.32 -26.25
CA HIS A 39 -11.50 -12.94 -26.70
C HIS A 39 -10.34 -12.50 -27.60
N ARG A 40 -10.66 -11.76 -28.66
CA ARG A 40 -9.69 -11.29 -29.66
C ARG A 40 -9.36 -9.82 -29.42
N PHE A 41 -8.07 -9.52 -29.31
CA PHE A 41 -7.53 -8.18 -29.22
C PHE A 41 -6.76 -7.85 -30.49
N HIS A 42 -7.17 -6.81 -31.22
CA HIS A 42 -6.38 -6.30 -32.35
C HIS A 42 -5.47 -5.17 -31.84
N VAL A 43 -4.16 -5.44 -31.82
CA VAL A 43 -3.17 -4.50 -31.28
C VAL A 43 -2.20 -4.12 -32.38
N ASP A 44 -1.79 -2.85 -32.42
CA ASP A 44 -0.73 -2.38 -33.32
C ASP A 44 0.58 -3.13 -33.01
N ARG A 45 1.07 -3.86 -34.02
CA ARG A 45 2.21 -4.76 -33.86
C ARG A 45 3.50 -3.99 -33.56
N GLN A 46 3.74 -2.89 -34.26
CA GLN A 46 4.96 -2.10 -34.09
C GLN A 46 4.99 -1.45 -32.71
N ARG A 47 3.85 -0.95 -32.26
CA ARG A 47 3.69 -0.36 -30.94
C ARG A 47 3.93 -1.38 -29.84
N LEU A 48 3.36 -2.58 -29.95
CA LEU A 48 3.53 -3.60 -28.93
C LEU A 48 4.97 -4.14 -28.89
N ALA A 49 5.61 -4.31 -30.05
CA ALA A 49 7.04 -4.69 -30.14
C ALA A 49 7.97 -3.63 -29.55
N HIS A 50 7.64 -2.35 -29.73
CA HIS A 50 8.44 -1.25 -29.17
C HIS A 50 8.43 -1.26 -27.64
N GLU A 51 7.31 -1.65 -27.03
CA GLU A 51 7.13 -1.62 -25.59
C GLU A 51 7.57 -2.91 -24.88
N SER A 52 7.76 -4.01 -25.62
CA SER A 52 8.02 -5.34 -25.09
C SER A 52 9.03 -6.09 -25.95
N THR A 53 10.16 -6.46 -25.33
CA THR A 53 11.19 -7.30 -25.97
C THR A 53 10.63 -8.68 -26.33
N VAL A 54 9.81 -9.26 -25.44
CA VAL A 54 9.15 -10.56 -25.67
C VAL A 54 8.24 -10.53 -26.89
N PHE A 55 7.39 -9.50 -27.03
CA PHE A 55 6.54 -9.38 -28.21
C PHE A 55 7.37 -9.10 -29.47
N SER A 56 8.44 -8.29 -29.38
CA SER A 56 9.37 -8.07 -30.49
C SER A 56 9.96 -9.39 -31.01
N ASP A 57 10.53 -10.20 -30.12
CA ASP A 57 11.13 -11.50 -30.47
C ASP A 57 10.09 -12.47 -31.04
N MET A 58 8.91 -12.52 -30.43
CA MET A 58 7.82 -13.38 -30.89
C MET A 58 7.35 -13.02 -32.31
N PHE A 59 7.31 -11.74 -32.63
CA PHE A 59 6.93 -11.21 -33.93
C PHE A 59 7.99 -11.52 -35.00
N GLU A 60 9.27 -11.35 -34.68
CA GLU A 60 10.36 -11.72 -35.60
C GLU A 60 10.33 -13.21 -35.96
N LEU A 61 10.01 -14.08 -35.00
CA LEU A 61 9.83 -15.52 -35.25
C LEU A 61 8.55 -15.82 -36.05
N ALA A 62 7.46 -15.12 -35.78
CA ALA A 62 6.19 -15.33 -36.48
C ALA A 62 6.26 -14.93 -37.97
N ASP A 63 7.02 -13.89 -38.32
CA ASP A 63 7.20 -13.49 -39.73
C ASP A 63 8.00 -14.52 -40.55
N SER A 64 8.72 -15.42 -39.87
CA SER A 64 9.43 -16.52 -40.53
C SER A 64 8.54 -17.71 -40.90
N VAL A 65 7.29 -17.73 -40.41
CA VAL A 65 6.31 -18.81 -40.64
C VAL A 65 5.08 -18.20 -41.34
N GLU A 66 4.77 -18.63 -42.57
CA GLU A 66 3.77 -18.06 -43.50
C GLU A 66 2.29 -18.02 -43.03
N GLY A 67 1.97 -17.98 -41.72
CA GLY A 67 0.59 -18.05 -41.23
C GLY A 67 0.24 -17.35 -39.91
N GLY A 68 1.14 -16.60 -39.27
CA GLY A 68 0.93 -16.15 -37.88
C GLY A 68 0.45 -14.72 -37.68
N GLN A 69 -0.77 -14.34 -38.09
CA GLN A 69 -1.39 -13.06 -37.66
C GLN A 69 -2.11 -13.15 -36.29
N SER A 70 -2.15 -14.35 -35.70
CA SER A 70 -2.82 -14.61 -34.43
C SER A 70 -1.88 -15.25 -33.42
N CYS A 71 -1.94 -14.83 -32.16
CA CYS A 71 -1.16 -15.39 -31.06
C CYS A 71 -2.08 -15.67 -29.86
N ASP A 72 -2.07 -16.91 -29.38
CA ASP A 72 -2.84 -17.30 -28.19
C ASP A 72 -2.06 -16.98 -26.91
N LEU A 73 -2.72 -16.30 -25.98
CA LEU A 73 -2.20 -15.90 -24.68
C LEU A 73 -2.87 -16.70 -23.56
N THR A 74 -2.14 -16.89 -22.46
CA THR A 74 -2.63 -17.64 -21.29
C THR A 74 -3.49 -16.81 -20.34
N GLU A 75 -3.50 -15.49 -20.51
CA GLU A 75 -4.25 -14.56 -19.66
C GLU A 75 -5.71 -14.44 -20.12
N SER A 76 -6.61 -14.20 -19.16
CA SER A 76 -8.00 -13.89 -19.44
C SER A 76 -8.17 -12.50 -20.04
N LYS A 77 -9.31 -12.26 -20.69
CA LYS A 77 -9.69 -10.95 -21.24
C LYS A 77 -9.53 -9.83 -20.22
N CYS A 78 -10.08 -10.00 -19.02
CA CYS A 78 -10.09 -8.97 -17.97
C CYS A 78 -8.68 -8.49 -17.60
N HIS A 79 -7.72 -9.41 -17.49
CA HIS A 79 -6.34 -9.05 -17.19
C HIS A 79 -5.70 -8.31 -18.38
N LEU A 80 -5.86 -8.83 -19.60
CA LEU A 80 -5.30 -8.20 -20.80
C LEU A 80 -5.85 -6.81 -21.04
N GLU A 81 -7.15 -6.56 -20.80
CA GLU A 81 -7.75 -5.23 -20.88
C GLU A 81 -7.08 -4.24 -19.91
N ALA A 82 -6.90 -4.62 -18.64
CA ALA A 82 -6.23 -3.77 -17.65
C ALA A 82 -4.77 -3.50 -18.04
N PHE A 83 -4.06 -4.51 -18.56
CA PHE A 83 -2.68 -4.37 -19.02
C PHE A 83 -2.54 -3.44 -20.22
N PHE A 84 -3.34 -3.63 -21.25
CA PHE A 84 -3.29 -2.76 -22.43
C PHE A 84 -3.77 -1.34 -22.12
N ALA A 85 -4.75 -1.16 -21.24
CA ALA A 85 -5.14 0.15 -20.75
C ALA A 85 -3.97 0.86 -20.04
N ALA A 86 -3.26 0.17 -19.15
CA ALA A 86 -2.09 0.73 -18.47
C ALA A 86 -0.92 1.01 -19.43
N LEU A 87 -0.63 0.08 -20.34
CA LEU A 87 0.50 0.16 -21.26
C LEU A 87 0.29 1.18 -22.39
N LEU A 88 -0.82 1.08 -23.10
CA LEU A 88 -1.08 1.84 -24.32
C LEU A 88 -1.79 3.16 -24.05
N GLU A 89 -2.61 3.24 -23.02
CA GLU A 89 -3.39 4.44 -22.74
C GLU A 89 -2.86 5.21 -21.53
N GLY A 90 -1.93 4.63 -20.77
CA GLY A 90 -1.45 5.20 -19.50
C GLY A 90 -2.56 5.29 -18.46
N LYS A 91 -3.61 4.48 -18.58
CA LYS A 91 -4.72 4.45 -17.62
C LYS A 91 -4.22 3.87 -16.30
N GLU A 92 -4.59 4.53 -15.22
CA GLU A 92 -4.27 4.07 -13.88
C GLU A 92 -5.09 2.82 -13.55
N VAL A 93 -4.45 1.87 -12.86
CA VAL A 93 -5.14 0.72 -12.27
C VAL A 93 -5.99 1.19 -11.10
N THR A 94 -7.16 0.58 -10.91
CA THR A 94 -8.14 1.06 -9.92
C THR A 94 -8.27 0.12 -8.73
N THR A 95 -7.98 -1.17 -8.93
CA THR A 95 -8.07 -2.20 -7.89
C THR A 95 -6.74 -2.90 -7.64
N ALA A 96 -6.57 -3.49 -6.45
CA ALA A 96 -5.39 -4.29 -6.11
C ALA A 96 -5.24 -5.52 -7.02
N ALA A 97 -6.35 -6.13 -7.45
CA ALA A 97 -6.34 -7.28 -8.36
C ALA A 97 -5.86 -6.87 -9.77
N GLU A 98 -6.35 -5.75 -10.29
CA GLU A 98 -5.85 -5.16 -11.54
C GLU A 98 -4.36 -4.82 -11.43
N TRP A 99 -3.95 -4.18 -10.34
CA TRP A 99 -2.55 -3.84 -10.10
C TRP A 99 -1.65 -5.08 -10.19
N LEU A 100 -2.02 -6.17 -9.52
CA LEU A 100 -1.26 -7.44 -9.57
C LEU A 100 -1.22 -8.07 -10.95
N ALA A 101 -2.34 -8.05 -11.67
CA ALA A 101 -2.40 -8.56 -13.02
C ALA A 101 -1.42 -7.78 -13.91
N VAL A 102 -1.52 -6.44 -13.89
CA VAL A 102 -0.66 -5.55 -14.67
C VAL A 102 0.81 -5.71 -14.29
N TYR A 103 1.13 -5.81 -12.99
CA TYR A 103 2.49 -6.09 -12.53
C TYR A 103 3.04 -7.41 -13.11
N ARG A 104 2.31 -8.52 -12.95
CA ARG A 104 2.74 -9.84 -13.44
C ARG A 104 2.89 -9.88 -14.96
N MET A 105 2.00 -9.24 -15.70
CA MET A 105 2.11 -9.15 -17.17
C MET A 105 3.28 -8.26 -17.59
N SER A 106 3.56 -7.18 -16.86
CA SER A 106 4.72 -6.33 -17.16
C SER A 106 6.04 -7.06 -16.94
N ASP A 107 6.12 -7.94 -15.94
CA ASP A 107 7.26 -8.84 -15.75
C ASP A 107 7.32 -9.92 -16.85
N LYS A 108 6.21 -10.62 -17.10
CA LYS A 108 6.11 -11.69 -18.11
C LYS A 108 6.50 -11.23 -19.52
N TYR A 109 6.05 -10.04 -19.92
CA TYR A 109 6.27 -9.49 -21.26
C TYR A 109 7.43 -8.48 -21.30
N ASP A 110 8.23 -8.35 -20.24
CA ASP A 110 9.35 -7.40 -20.12
C ASP A 110 8.99 -5.95 -20.52
N VAL A 111 7.91 -5.43 -19.94
CA VAL A 111 7.35 -4.09 -20.23
C VAL A 111 7.66 -3.12 -19.10
N LYS A 112 8.83 -2.50 -19.16
CA LYS A 112 9.33 -1.60 -18.11
C LYS A 112 8.53 -0.30 -17.98
N ARG A 113 7.90 0.16 -19.06
CA ARG A 113 7.17 1.44 -19.11
C ARG A 113 5.96 1.49 -18.16
N VAL A 114 5.44 0.35 -17.73
CA VAL A 114 4.28 0.27 -16.84
C VAL A 114 4.66 0.53 -15.37
N ARG A 115 5.94 0.34 -14.99
CA ARG A 115 6.41 0.51 -13.60
C ARG A 115 6.08 1.88 -13.00
N PRO A 116 6.32 3.02 -13.69
CA PRO A 116 5.95 4.34 -13.14
C PRO A 116 4.45 4.51 -12.88
N VAL A 117 3.58 3.91 -13.70
CA VAL A 117 2.12 3.95 -13.50
C VAL A 117 1.74 3.19 -12.23
N LEU A 118 2.33 2.02 -12.01
CA LEU A 118 2.13 1.20 -10.82
C LEU A 118 2.65 1.86 -9.53
N LEU A 119 3.79 2.56 -9.60
CA LEU A 119 4.33 3.35 -8.48
C LEU A 119 3.46 4.57 -8.18
N LEU A 120 3.01 5.30 -9.21
CA LEU A 120 2.15 6.47 -9.03
C LEU A 120 0.85 6.12 -8.31
N TRP A 121 0.28 4.96 -8.61
CA TRP A 121 -0.89 4.43 -7.91
C TRP A 121 -0.63 4.28 -6.41
N ALA A 122 0.48 3.64 -6.03
CA ALA A 122 0.84 3.42 -4.63
C ALA A 122 1.14 4.72 -3.88
N TRP A 123 1.86 5.65 -4.52
CA TRP A 123 2.12 6.97 -3.93
C TRP A 123 0.83 7.77 -3.72
N ARG A 124 -0.13 7.68 -4.63
CA ARG A 124 -1.44 8.35 -4.46
C ARG A 124 -2.27 7.72 -3.36
N SER A 125 -2.24 6.39 -3.20
CA SER A 125 -3.05 5.69 -2.20
C SER A 125 -2.64 6.05 -0.77
N ILE A 126 -1.36 6.35 -0.52
CA ILE A 126 -0.87 6.81 0.79
C ILE A 126 -0.91 8.34 0.97
N ASN A 127 -1.00 9.12 -0.12
CA ASN A 127 -1.14 10.58 -0.09
C ASN A 127 -2.61 11.05 -0.14
N THR A 128 -3.55 10.19 0.25
CA THR A 128 -4.96 10.55 0.32
C THR A 128 -5.22 11.56 1.44
N ARG A 129 -6.25 12.41 1.25
CA ARG A 129 -6.63 13.41 2.26
C ARG A 129 -7.20 12.80 3.54
N HIS A 130 -7.70 11.57 3.45
CA HIS A 130 -8.37 10.90 4.55
C HIS A 130 -7.38 9.98 5.30
N PRO A 131 -7.03 10.27 6.57
CA PRO A 131 -6.00 9.53 7.28
C PRO A 131 -6.29 8.04 7.44
N TYR A 132 -7.57 7.66 7.52
CA TYR A 132 -7.98 6.25 7.60
C TYR A 132 -7.59 5.52 6.32
N ASP A 133 -7.96 6.06 5.15
CA ASP A 133 -7.74 5.42 3.85
C ASP A 133 -6.25 5.25 3.54
N ALA A 134 -5.43 6.23 3.93
CA ALA A 134 -3.97 6.16 3.83
C ALA A 134 -3.39 5.00 4.65
N VAL A 135 -3.95 4.72 5.84
CA VAL A 135 -3.49 3.63 6.70
C VAL A 135 -3.86 2.26 6.14
N TYR A 136 -5.05 2.10 5.58
CA TYR A 136 -5.43 0.85 4.90
C TYR A 136 -4.58 0.58 3.66
N SER A 137 -4.28 1.64 2.89
CA SER A 137 -3.51 1.54 1.65
C SER A 137 -2.00 1.40 1.87
N ALA A 138 -1.50 1.69 3.07
CA ALA A 138 -0.07 1.65 3.37
C ALA A 138 0.55 0.25 3.22
N ARG A 139 -0.22 -0.82 3.46
CA ARG A 139 0.28 -2.19 3.25
C ARG A 139 0.45 -2.52 1.78
N ASP A 140 -0.49 -2.12 0.94
CA ASP A 140 -0.35 -2.24 -0.52
C ASP A 140 0.87 -1.43 -0.98
N ALA A 141 0.98 -0.17 -0.56
CA ALA A 141 2.10 0.69 -0.96
C ALA A 141 3.47 0.14 -0.52
N TYR A 142 3.57 -0.41 0.69
CA TYR A 142 4.77 -1.10 1.16
C TYR A 142 5.12 -2.30 0.25
N ALA A 143 4.13 -3.12 -0.10
CA ALA A 143 4.34 -4.26 -0.98
C ALA A 143 4.72 -3.85 -2.40
N VAL A 144 4.08 -2.81 -2.93
CA VAL A 144 4.44 -2.21 -4.22
C VAL A 144 5.88 -1.71 -4.20
N GLY A 145 6.29 -1.00 -3.15
CA GLY A 145 7.67 -0.52 -2.98
C GLY A 145 8.68 -1.66 -3.01
N LEU A 146 8.41 -2.77 -2.31
CA LEU A 146 9.28 -3.95 -2.33
C LEU A 146 9.35 -4.61 -3.71
N LEU A 147 8.20 -4.82 -4.37
CA LEU A 147 8.13 -5.48 -5.67
C LEU A 147 8.79 -4.65 -6.78
N LEU A 148 8.71 -3.33 -6.68
CA LEU A 148 9.25 -2.41 -7.68
C LEU A 148 10.63 -1.82 -7.33
N GLY A 149 11.16 -2.09 -6.13
CA GLY A 149 12.45 -1.59 -5.67
C GLY A 149 12.47 -0.09 -5.40
N ASP A 150 11.40 0.44 -4.80
CA ASP A 150 11.28 1.85 -4.38
C ASP A 150 11.42 1.93 -2.85
N ASP A 151 12.66 2.13 -2.38
CA ASP A 151 12.99 2.14 -0.95
C ASP A 151 12.30 3.29 -0.18
N GLU A 152 12.16 4.45 -0.82
CA GLU A 152 11.48 5.61 -0.22
C GLU A 152 9.99 5.31 0.03
N LEU A 153 9.34 4.64 -0.92
CA LEU A 153 7.96 4.18 -0.77
C LEU A 153 7.86 3.11 0.33
N VAL A 154 8.80 2.16 0.40
CA VAL A 154 8.84 1.12 1.45
C VAL A 154 8.90 1.76 2.83
N GLU A 155 9.86 2.67 3.05
CA GLU A 155 10.04 3.35 4.34
C GLU A 155 8.81 4.19 4.71
N THR A 156 8.34 5.01 3.77
CA THR A 156 7.19 5.91 4.00
C THR A 156 5.92 5.11 4.31
N ALA A 157 5.65 4.08 3.52
CA ALA A 157 4.48 3.24 3.70
C ALA A 157 4.57 2.42 5.01
N ALA A 158 5.75 1.93 5.37
CA ALA A 158 5.95 1.25 6.64
C ALA A 158 5.62 2.14 7.84
N GLU A 159 6.09 3.40 7.85
CA GLU A 159 5.78 4.38 8.89
C GLU A 159 4.28 4.72 8.97
N ILE A 160 3.58 4.80 7.83
CA ILE A 160 2.13 5.01 7.81
C ILE A 160 1.39 3.78 8.35
N ALA A 161 1.81 2.57 7.95
CA ALA A 161 1.22 1.31 8.38
C ALA A 161 1.30 1.09 9.91
N LEU A 162 2.27 1.70 10.59
CA LEU A 162 2.35 1.69 12.06
C LEU A 162 1.13 2.29 12.78
N LYS A 163 0.34 3.10 12.07
CA LYS A 163 -0.90 3.69 12.57
C LYS A 163 -2.09 2.75 12.44
N CYS A 164 -1.94 1.61 11.76
CA CYS A 164 -2.98 0.61 11.65
C CYS A 164 -3.09 -0.19 12.96
N GLU A 165 -4.30 -0.28 13.51
CA GLU A 165 -4.56 -1.07 14.71
C GLU A 165 -4.44 -2.57 14.45
N ASP A 166 -4.73 -3.00 13.21
CA ASP A 166 -4.69 -4.40 12.80
C ASP A 166 -3.77 -4.60 11.58
N MET A 167 -2.47 -4.80 11.85
CA MET A 167 -1.51 -5.18 10.82
C MET A 167 -1.72 -6.60 10.29
N ASP A 168 -2.50 -7.44 10.98
CA ASP A 168 -2.76 -8.83 10.60
C ASP A 168 -4.10 -8.99 9.87
N ALA A 169 -4.80 -7.88 9.61
CA ALA A 169 -6.03 -7.87 8.82
C ALA A 169 -5.80 -8.61 7.48
N SER A 170 -6.69 -9.53 7.14
CA SER A 170 -6.67 -10.18 5.84
C SER A 170 -7.25 -9.27 4.75
N GLY A 171 -6.99 -9.62 3.49
CA GLY A 171 -7.64 -8.96 2.35
C GLY A 171 -6.81 -7.84 1.72
N ASN A 172 -5.48 -7.98 1.72
CA ASN A 172 -4.60 -7.09 0.98
C ASN A 172 -3.88 -7.89 -0.12
N PRO A 173 -4.47 -8.04 -1.32
CA PRO A 173 -3.96 -8.96 -2.32
C PRO A 173 -2.49 -8.70 -2.70
N ILE A 174 -2.07 -7.44 -2.77
CA ILE A 174 -0.70 -7.08 -3.15
C ILE A 174 0.28 -7.49 -2.06
N PHE A 175 -0.03 -7.18 -0.81
CA PHE A 175 0.78 -7.61 0.34
C PHE A 175 0.82 -9.13 0.49
N ASP A 176 -0.31 -9.80 0.27
CA ASP A 176 -0.43 -11.26 0.36
C ASP A 176 0.38 -11.97 -0.74
N ALA A 177 0.72 -11.26 -1.84
CA ALA A 177 1.56 -11.77 -2.91
C ALA A 177 3.07 -11.73 -2.60
N LEU A 178 3.50 -11.03 -1.54
CA LEU A 178 4.89 -11.03 -1.08
C LEU A 178 5.29 -12.39 -0.50
N ASP A 179 6.59 -12.69 -0.51
CA ASP A 179 7.12 -13.83 0.25
C ASP A 179 6.98 -13.62 1.76
N ALA A 180 7.03 -14.73 2.51
CA ALA A 180 6.81 -14.72 3.95
C ALA A 180 7.82 -13.86 4.72
N ASP A 181 9.07 -13.74 4.25
CA ASP A 181 10.09 -12.91 4.91
C ASP A 181 9.80 -11.42 4.70
N SER A 182 9.47 -11.03 3.47
CA SER A 182 9.04 -9.66 3.13
C SER A 182 7.81 -9.21 3.93
N GLN A 183 6.81 -10.08 4.08
CA GLN A 183 5.65 -9.81 4.94
C GLN A 183 6.04 -9.71 6.43
N ARG A 184 7.03 -10.50 6.87
CA ARG A 184 7.49 -10.51 8.26
C ARG A 184 8.29 -9.24 8.61
N ARG A 185 9.05 -8.67 7.66
CA ARG A 185 9.85 -7.46 7.87
C ARG A 185 9.03 -6.28 8.39
N LEU A 186 7.86 -6.01 7.81
CA LEU A 186 6.95 -4.95 8.31
C LEU A 186 6.52 -5.19 9.77
N ARG A 187 6.22 -6.43 10.14
CA ARG A 187 5.83 -6.79 11.51
C ARG A 187 6.99 -6.64 12.49
N ILE A 188 8.19 -7.07 12.09
CA ILE A 188 9.41 -6.90 12.89
C ILE A 188 9.67 -5.41 13.14
N PHE A 189 9.54 -4.59 12.10
CA PHE A 189 9.68 -3.15 12.21
C PHE A 189 8.69 -2.54 13.20
N ALA A 190 7.40 -2.85 13.06
CA ALA A 190 6.38 -2.35 13.97
C ALA A 190 6.62 -2.77 15.44
N ARG A 191 7.07 -4.01 15.66
CA ARG A 191 7.47 -4.48 16.99
C ARG A 191 8.67 -3.71 17.52
N ALA A 192 9.71 -3.54 16.70
CA ALA A 192 10.91 -2.81 17.08
C ALA A 192 10.58 -1.34 17.41
N ARG A 193 9.67 -0.71 16.67
CA ARG A 193 9.18 0.65 16.92
C ARG A 193 8.47 0.72 18.27
N ARG A 194 7.54 -0.18 18.54
CA ARG A 194 6.86 -0.26 19.85
C ARG A 194 7.84 -0.48 21.00
N GLU A 195 8.81 -1.37 20.84
CA GLU A 195 9.83 -1.65 21.86
C GLU A 195 10.75 -0.44 22.11
N ALA A 196 11.11 0.31 21.06
CA ALA A 196 11.86 1.55 21.21
C ALA A 196 11.05 2.63 21.95
N SER A 197 9.75 2.72 21.68
CA SER A 197 8.82 3.59 22.40
C SER A 197 8.71 3.23 23.88
N LEU A 198 8.60 1.95 24.21
CA LEU A 198 8.61 1.47 25.60
C LEU A 198 9.94 1.76 26.29
N ARG A 199 11.06 1.53 25.61
CA ARG A 199 12.39 1.86 26.15
C ARG A 199 12.51 3.35 26.43
N ALA A 200 12.10 4.22 25.51
CA ALA A 200 12.13 5.66 25.69
C ALA A 200 11.37 6.10 26.96
N LEU A 201 10.20 5.51 27.22
CA LEU A 201 9.44 5.74 28.45
C LEU A 201 10.22 5.31 29.72
N GLN A 202 10.90 4.16 29.68
CA GLN A 202 11.62 3.60 30.83
C GLN A 202 12.92 4.36 31.18
N TYR A 203 13.60 4.95 30.19
CA TYR A 203 14.88 5.63 30.41
C TYR A 203 14.75 7.03 31.04
N VAL A 204 13.53 7.57 31.15
CA VAL A 204 13.27 8.85 31.82
C VAL A 204 13.23 8.63 33.34
N ASN A 205 14.41 8.47 33.94
CA ASN A 205 14.56 8.33 35.38
C ASN A 205 15.19 9.60 36.00
N PRO A 206 14.38 10.57 36.43
CA PRO A 206 14.91 11.78 37.03
C PRO A 206 15.30 11.56 38.49
N LYS A 207 16.22 12.41 38.96
CA LYS A 207 16.52 12.51 40.38
C LYS A 207 15.26 12.94 41.13
N TYR A 208 14.80 12.07 42.02
CA TYR A 208 13.68 12.34 42.93
C TYR A 208 13.94 13.63 43.71
N ARG A 209 13.14 14.67 43.44
CA ARG A 209 13.09 15.87 44.27
C ARG A 209 11.89 15.76 45.20
N ASN A 210 12.16 15.67 46.49
CA ASN A 210 11.13 15.77 47.52
C ASN A 210 10.45 17.14 47.42
N CYS A 211 9.21 17.17 46.92
CA CYS A 211 8.39 18.38 46.96
C CYS A 211 7.98 18.68 48.41
N ARG A 212 8.06 19.96 48.81
CA ARG A 212 7.62 20.40 50.16
C ARG A 212 6.14 20.18 50.41
N CYS A 213 5.34 20.09 49.33
CA CYS A 213 3.91 19.79 49.39
C CYS A 213 3.59 18.50 50.16
N ILE A 214 4.44 17.46 50.06
CA ILE A 214 4.26 16.17 50.75
C ILE A 214 4.36 16.35 52.28
N ARG A 215 5.28 17.20 52.75
CA ARG A 215 5.51 17.42 54.18
C ARG A 215 4.49 18.35 54.82
N ALA A 216 3.96 19.31 54.06
CA ALA A 216 3.15 20.40 54.60
C ALA A 216 1.65 20.10 54.71
N SER A 217 1.13 19.11 53.98
CA SER A 217 -0.32 18.99 53.74
C SER A 217 -0.95 17.64 54.13
N GLY A 218 -0.19 16.70 54.71
CA GLY A 218 -0.72 15.36 55.01
C GLY A 218 -1.19 14.59 53.75
N ARG A 219 -0.76 15.03 52.55
CA ARG A 219 -1.09 14.40 51.27
C ARG A 219 -0.62 12.95 51.23
N ARG A 220 -1.42 12.10 50.57
CA ARG A 220 -1.06 10.70 50.34
C ARG A 220 0.12 10.64 49.38
N PHE A 221 0.97 9.63 49.55
CA PHE A 221 2.10 9.36 48.64
C PHE A 221 1.66 9.21 47.17
N SER A 222 0.37 8.87 46.96
CA SER A 222 -0.26 8.81 45.65
C SER A 222 -0.30 10.14 44.89
N ASP A 223 -0.19 11.29 45.55
CA ASP A 223 -0.44 12.60 44.91
C ASP A 223 0.86 13.35 44.57
N THR A 224 1.93 12.58 44.35
CA THR A 224 3.26 13.11 44.03
C THR A 224 3.49 13.15 42.53
N ALA A 225 4.32 14.09 42.06
CA ALA A 225 4.79 14.12 40.67
C ALA A 225 5.42 12.79 40.23
N TYR A 226 6.06 12.06 41.16
CA TYR A 226 6.59 10.74 40.90
C TYR A 226 5.48 9.74 40.60
N GLN A 227 4.47 9.62 41.48
CA GLN A 227 3.38 8.67 41.28
C GLN A 227 2.56 9.00 40.03
N ILE A 228 2.27 10.28 39.78
CA ILE A 228 1.55 10.71 38.57
C ILE A 228 2.32 10.32 37.31
N TRP A 229 3.65 10.47 37.32
CA TRP A 229 4.49 10.00 36.23
C TRP A 229 4.42 8.48 36.05
N GLU A 230 4.58 7.70 37.12
CA GLU A 230 4.49 6.23 37.07
C GLU A 230 3.12 5.75 36.58
N ASP A 231 2.04 6.36 37.07
CA ASP A 231 0.67 6.05 36.67
C ASP A 231 0.47 6.38 35.19
N ALA A 232 0.93 7.55 34.74
CA ALA A 232 0.86 7.96 33.34
C ALA A 232 1.70 7.04 32.43
N GLN A 233 2.93 6.71 32.85
CA GLN A 233 3.81 5.81 32.14
C GLN A 233 3.21 4.40 32.02
N SER A 234 2.61 3.89 33.10
CA SER A 234 1.92 2.60 33.12
C SER A 234 0.70 2.61 32.21
N SER A 235 -0.09 3.68 32.25
CA SER A 235 -1.29 3.87 31.41
C SER A 235 -0.92 3.93 29.93
N VAL A 236 0.00 4.84 29.55
CA VAL A 236 0.50 4.97 28.18
C VAL A 236 1.19 3.70 27.71
N GLY A 237 1.98 3.04 28.54
CA GLY A 237 2.66 1.79 28.19
C GLY A 237 1.71 0.64 27.86
N LYS A 238 0.53 0.58 28.49
CA LYS A 238 -0.51 -0.42 28.20
C LYS A 238 -1.22 -0.19 26.87
N THR A 239 -1.40 1.07 26.48
CA THR A 239 -2.12 1.46 25.25
C THR A 239 -1.19 1.85 24.11
N LEU A 240 0.12 1.66 24.28
CA LEU A 240 1.13 2.10 23.34
C LEU A 240 1.06 1.35 22.01
N GLN A 241 0.83 2.10 20.94
CA GLN A 241 0.88 1.63 19.56
C GLN A 241 2.24 2.00 18.92
N PRO A 242 2.66 1.30 17.85
CA PRO A 242 3.93 1.59 17.18
C PRO A 242 4.07 3.05 16.71
N ALA A 243 2.98 3.66 16.23
CA ALA A 243 2.97 5.06 15.77
C ALA A 243 2.70 6.10 16.87
N THR A 244 2.54 5.70 18.14
CA THR A 244 2.19 6.64 19.22
C THR A 244 3.29 7.69 19.39
N ASP A 245 2.91 8.97 19.38
CA ASP A 245 3.81 10.04 19.80
C ASP A 245 3.91 10.07 21.34
N VAL A 246 4.96 9.41 21.85
CA VAL A 246 5.12 9.13 23.28
C VAL A 246 5.10 10.40 24.16
N PRO A 247 5.82 11.50 23.84
CA PRO A 247 5.72 12.73 24.59
C PRO A 247 4.31 13.32 24.67
N ASP A 248 3.59 13.34 23.54
CA ASP A 248 2.23 13.87 23.49
C ASP A 248 1.25 13.00 24.29
N ALA A 249 1.36 11.67 24.16
CA ALA A 249 0.57 10.72 24.94
C ALA A 249 0.81 10.90 26.46
N MET A 250 2.07 11.03 26.87
CA MET A 250 2.43 11.31 28.27
C MET A 250 1.88 12.67 28.73
N ARG A 251 1.97 13.72 27.91
CA ARG A 251 1.43 15.04 28.23
C ARG A 251 -0.08 15.00 28.44
N ARG A 252 -0.83 14.30 27.56
CA ARG A 252 -2.27 14.10 27.70
C ARG A 252 -2.65 13.31 28.96
N GLU A 253 -1.90 12.25 29.25
CA GLU A 253 -2.16 11.41 30.42
C GLU A 253 -1.81 12.11 31.74
N ILE A 254 -0.75 12.93 31.76
CA ILE A 254 -0.47 13.79 32.92
C ILE A 254 -1.56 14.86 33.08
N ALA A 255 -2.03 15.45 31.97
CA ALA A 255 -3.08 16.45 31.96
C ALA A 255 -4.42 15.91 32.52
N SER A 256 -4.74 14.63 32.30
CA SER A 256 -5.93 14.00 32.87
C SER A 256 -5.85 13.83 34.40
N GLN A 257 -4.64 13.87 34.96
CA GLN A 257 -4.37 13.65 36.38
C GLN A 257 -4.13 14.94 37.17
N VAL A 258 -4.27 16.11 36.55
CA VAL A 258 -3.92 17.43 37.09
C VAL A 258 -4.61 17.77 38.40
N ALA A 259 -5.85 17.31 38.59
CA ALA A 259 -6.60 17.54 39.82
C ALA A 259 -5.84 17.05 41.07
N ARG A 260 -5.01 15.99 40.93
CA ARG A 260 -4.20 15.42 42.02
C ARG A 260 -3.11 16.36 42.53
N LEU A 261 -2.68 17.32 41.71
CA LEU A 261 -1.60 18.23 42.06
C LEU A 261 -2.06 19.46 42.86
N GLU A 262 -3.37 19.77 42.86
CA GLU A 262 -3.96 20.97 43.47
C GLU A 262 -3.16 22.27 43.13
N GLY A 263 -2.55 22.34 41.94
CA GLY A 263 -1.76 23.50 41.51
C GLY A 263 -0.35 23.64 42.12
N CYS A 264 0.23 22.58 42.71
CA CYS A 264 1.59 22.65 43.25
C CYS A 264 2.65 22.91 42.16
N VAL A 265 3.26 24.11 42.19
CA VAL A 265 4.25 24.57 41.19
C VAL A 265 5.50 23.67 41.12
N ASP A 266 6.01 23.20 42.26
CA ASP A 266 7.21 22.35 42.29
C ASP A 266 6.97 20.98 41.62
N CYS A 267 5.81 20.37 41.87
CA CYS A 267 5.42 19.11 41.23
C CYS A 267 5.23 19.29 39.72
N TRP A 268 4.61 20.41 39.32
CA TRP A 268 4.43 20.75 37.92
C TRP A 268 5.75 20.98 37.18
N SER A 269 6.66 21.75 37.77
CA SER A 269 8.01 21.94 37.24
C SER A 269 8.74 20.61 37.11
N THR A 270 8.62 19.72 38.10
CA THR A 270 9.23 18.38 38.02
C THR A 270 8.67 17.55 36.86
N LEU A 271 7.35 17.55 36.65
CA LEU A 271 6.73 16.83 35.52
C LEU A 271 7.10 17.46 34.16
N SER A 272 7.18 18.79 34.10
CA SER A 272 7.64 19.51 32.90
C SER A 272 9.07 19.13 32.55
N ASP A 273 9.98 19.13 33.51
CA ASP A 273 11.39 18.73 33.29
C ASP A 273 11.48 17.28 32.76
N LYS A 274 10.61 16.38 33.22
CA LYS A 274 10.53 15.00 32.72
C LYS A 274 10.05 14.94 31.27
N LEU A 275 8.99 15.69 30.95
CA LEU A 275 8.47 15.76 29.58
C LEU A 275 9.51 16.36 28.62
N ASP A 276 10.20 17.42 29.02
CA ASP A 276 11.28 18.01 28.23
C ASP A 276 12.42 17.01 27.98
N MET A 277 12.78 16.22 28.99
CA MET A 277 13.81 15.19 28.84
C MET A 277 13.37 14.08 27.88
N LEU A 278 12.11 13.65 27.99
CA LEU A 278 11.51 12.67 27.08
C LEU A 278 11.46 13.21 25.64
N GLU A 279 11.04 14.45 25.43
CA GLU A 279 11.00 15.11 24.11
C GLU A 279 12.38 15.21 23.46
N ARG A 280 13.43 15.51 24.24
CA ARG A 280 14.80 15.56 23.73
C ARG A 280 15.34 14.18 23.33
N GLN A 281 14.98 13.14 24.08
CA GLN A 281 15.45 11.77 23.81
C GLN A 281 14.66 11.09 22.68
N TRP A 282 13.39 11.47 22.50
CA TRP A 282 12.45 10.81 21.61
C TRP A 282 12.90 10.71 20.15
N PRO A 283 13.44 11.76 19.50
CA PRO A 283 13.95 11.67 18.13
C PRO A 283 15.04 10.61 17.97
N SER A 284 15.96 10.50 18.94
CA SER A 284 17.05 9.51 18.92
C SER A 284 16.56 8.07 19.12
N CYS A 285 15.43 7.89 19.82
CA CYS A 285 14.79 6.58 19.95
C CYS A 285 14.07 6.17 18.66
N LYS A 286 13.50 7.14 17.93
CA LYS A 286 12.87 6.90 16.63
C LYS A 286 13.90 6.47 15.57
N THR A 287 14.99 7.21 15.41
CA THR A 287 15.97 6.97 14.34
C THR A 287 16.79 5.68 14.51
N LYS A 288 16.93 5.15 15.73
CA LYS A 288 17.66 3.89 15.97
C LYS A 288 16.95 2.63 15.46
N VAL A 289 15.67 2.74 15.09
CA VAL A 289 14.88 1.61 14.57
C VAL A 289 14.87 1.59 13.05
N THR A 290 15.32 2.67 12.40
CA THR A 290 15.26 2.84 10.94
C THR A 290 16.55 2.40 10.23
N GLU A 291 17.57 1.88 10.93
CA GLU A 291 18.75 1.30 10.26
C GLU A 291 18.44 -0.16 9.84
N PRO A 292 18.53 -0.49 8.55
CA PRO A 292 17.33 -0.72 7.76
C PRO A 292 17.24 -2.20 7.35
N PHE A 293 16.05 -2.74 7.05
CA PHE A 293 15.50 -2.69 5.69
C PHE A 293 16.55 -2.78 4.58
#